data_AF-A0A7C7HXV1-F1
#
_entry.id   AF-A0A7C7HXV1-F1
#
_cell.length_a   1.000
_cell.length_b   1.000
_cell.length_c   1.000
_cell.angle_alpha   90.00
_cell.angle_beta   90.00
_cell.angle_gamma   90.00
#
_symmetry.space_group_name_H-M   'P 1'
#
loop_
_entity.id
_entity.type
_entity.pdbx_description
1 polymer ?
#
loop_
_entity_poly.entity_id
_entity_poly.type
_entity_poly.pdbx_seq_one_letter_code
_entity_poly.pdbx_strand_id
1 'polypeptide(L)'
;MKSIFVFLFIAFLAADIPPGYYDDAEGLDGDSLRLALHNIIDDHNAQSYSSLHGHFESTDAKPDGTVWDMYSDVPGGTPPYIYNFTSSDQCGNYSEEGDCYNREHSWPKSWFNDAMPMKTDLFHIYPTDGYVNGMRSNYPYGEVASPNWTSQNGSQRGTMDAYGYEGTVFEPIDEYKGDFARTYFYMSTRYYTEDSGWDENDMVNGADLKAWAVEMLMDWHFQDSVSQKEIDRNDAVYEIQENRNPFIDHPEWVDCVWGECNTGAENQPPVANAGPDQIVSENQLVTLDGSESYDEENIALSYMWTPPNGILLSDPTSATPSFTTPIVEDSIAFIFVLIVSDGEFDSEPDSVTITVFHTNIPPVANAGPDQTVMENETVILDGTESSDFENANISYLWTAPTDIELDDPTRSMPTFISPEVDDSTALLFALIVSDGDLESDPDSVVIIVLNTLGVATDPTLNDFTFYSPYPNPFNTTTTIRFNIPVETRHPSIPLGNRAVSIQIIDITGHKVETMMNETVEAGKHEIKWNASPYASGIYFAVLQSGKKSVSEKIIYIK
;
A
#
# COMPACT_ATOMS: atom_id res chain seq x y z
N MET A 1 1.74 50.92 -4.28
CA MET A 1 3.16 50.59 -4.61
C MET A 1 3.13 49.23 -5.29
N LYS A 2 3.43 49.17 -6.60
CA LYS A 2 3.52 47.90 -7.32
C LYS A 2 4.90 47.31 -7.00
N SER A 3 4.96 46.17 -6.31
CA SER A 3 6.20 45.44 -6.10
C SER A 3 6.65 44.87 -7.44
N ILE A 4 7.78 45.36 -7.93
CA ILE A 4 8.50 44.80 -9.07
C ILE A 4 9.26 43.58 -8.52
N PHE A 5 8.84 42.39 -8.92
CA PHE A 5 9.67 41.20 -8.75
C PHE A 5 10.75 41.24 -9.82
N VAL A 6 11.99 41.49 -9.40
CA VAL A 6 13.18 41.29 -10.23
C VAL A 6 13.48 39.79 -10.16
N PHE A 7 13.16 39.07 -11.23
CA PHE A 7 13.72 37.72 -11.44
C PHE A 7 15.19 37.90 -11.76
N LEU A 8 16.06 37.52 -10.83
CA LEU A 8 17.48 37.31 -11.09
C LEU A 8 17.57 36.01 -11.90
N PHE A 9 17.68 36.11 -13.22
CA PHE A 9 18.12 35.00 -14.04
C PHE A 9 19.57 34.71 -13.63
N ILE A 10 19.78 33.60 -12.90
CA ILE A 10 21.08 32.99 -12.80
C ILE A 10 21.30 32.34 -14.17
N ALA A 11 22.08 33.00 -15.02
CA ALA A 11 22.62 32.35 -16.20
C ALA A 11 23.59 31.28 -15.70
N PHE A 12 23.21 30.01 -15.83
CA PHE A 12 24.22 28.96 -15.90
C PHE A 12 25.07 29.28 -17.12
N LEU A 13 26.35 29.57 -16.90
CA LEU A 13 27.34 29.54 -17.97
C LEU A 13 27.45 28.06 -18.34
N ALA A 14 26.82 27.66 -19.45
CA ALA A 14 27.10 26.38 -20.06
C ALA A 14 28.58 26.36 -20.42
N ALA A 15 29.26 25.24 -20.15
CA ALA A 15 30.63 24.98 -20.56
C ALA A 15 30.79 25.23 -22.07
N ASP A 16 31.81 25.99 -22.48
CA ASP A 16 31.98 26.42 -23.88
C ASP A 16 32.79 25.36 -24.66
N ILE A 17 32.20 24.17 -24.87
CA ILE A 17 32.68 23.24 -25.91
C ILE A 17 32.65 24.03 -27.23
N PRO A 18 33.79 24.17 -27.97
CA PRO A 18 33.80 24.95 -29.19
C PRO A 18 32.71 24.45 -30.16
N PRO A 19 31.94 25.34 -30.81
CA PRO A 19 30.91 24.90 -31.74
C PRO A 19 31.51 24.01 -32.85
N GLY A 20 30.95 22.80 -32.98
CA GLY A 20 31.39 21.80 -33.94
C GLY A 20 32.64 21.01 -33.54
N TYR A 21 33.10 21.12 -32.29
CA TYR A 21 34.31 20.42 -31.80
C TYR A 21 34.20 18.89 -31.94
N TYR A 22 33.00 18.32 -31.78
CA TYR A 22 32.76 16.88 -31.85
C TYR A 22 31.95 16.41 -33.07
N ASP A 23 31.78 17.25 -34.11
CA ASP A 23 30.96 16.91 -35.30
C ASP A 23 31.38 15.58 -35.94
N ASP A 24 32.69 15.28 -35.95
CA ASP A 24 33.24 14.06 -36.56
C ASP A 24 32.99 12.78 -35.72
N ALA A 25 32.54 12.92 -34.47
CA ALA A 25 32.23 11.81 -33.57
C ALA A 25 30.73 11.46 -33.54
N GLU A 26 29.85 12.32 -34.04
CA GLU A 26 28.41 12.13 -33.96
C GLU A 26 27.93 10.83 -34.63
N GLY A 27 27.14 10.04 -33.88
CA GLY A 27 26.51 8.81 -34.38
C GLY A 27 27.46 7.64 -34.65
N LEU A 28 28.71 7.73 -34.20
CA LEU A 28 29.68 6.63 -34.24
C LEU A 28 29.65 5.81 -32.94
N ASP A 29 30.09 4.56 -33.01
CA ASP A 29 30.24 3.65 -31.86
C ASP A 29 31.52 2.79 -31.94
N GLY A 30 31.84 2.12 -30.84
CA GLY A 30 32.99 1.23 -30.68
C GLY A 30 34.32 1.85 -31.08
N ASP A 31 35.14 1.05 -31.77
CA ASP A 31 36.45 1.49 -32.29
C ASP A 31 36.34 2.68 -33.26
N SER A 32 35.20 2.84 -33.95
CA SER A 32 35.00 3.96 -34.88
C SER A 32 34.82 5.29 -34.16
N LEU A 33 34.05 5.29 -33.06
CA LEU A 33 33.94 6.44 -32.16
C LEU A 33 35.27 6.75 -31.48
N ARG A 34 35.94 5.74 -30.92
CA ARG A 34 37.26 5.92 -30.28
C ARG A 34 38.27 6.54 -31.23
N LEU A 35 38.31 6.08 -32.48
CA LEU A 35 39.20 6.64 -33.50
C LEU A 35 38.83 8.08 -33.89
N ALA A 36 37.54 8.40 -33.99
CA ALA A 36 37.09 9.77 -34.26
C ALA A 36 37.47 10.71 -33.12
N LEU A 37 37.20 10.31 -31.87
CA LEU A 37 37.60 11.05 -30.67
C LEU A 37 39.11 11.22 -30.57
N HIS A 38 39.88 10.16 -30.85
CA HIS A 38 41.34 10.23 -30.97
C HIS A 38 41.75 11.36 -31.92
N ASN A 39 41.27 11.36 -33.17
CA ASN A 39 41.62 12.37 -34.16
C ASN A 39 41.18 13.79 -33.78
N ILE A 40 40.10 13.94 -32.98
CA ILE A 40 39.63 15.25 -32.51
C ILE A 40 40.57 15.80 -31.43
N ILE A 41 41.01 14.94 -30.52
CA ILE A 41 41.80 15.35 -29.35
C ILE A 41 43.30 15.14 -29.55
N ASP A 42 43.72 14.69 -30.74
CA ASP A 42 45.11 14.48 -31.09
C ASP A 42 45.91 15.79 -31.18
N ASP A 43 47.23 15.68 -31.39
CA ASP A 43 48.14 16.81 -31.59
C ASP A 43 48.05 17.97 -30.58
N HIS A 44 47.59 17.69 -29.35
CA HIS A 44 47.51 18.69 -28.30
C HIS A 44 48.84 19.41 -28.04
N ASN A 45 48.75 20.65 -27.57
CA ASN A 45 49.90 21.49 -27.27
C ASN A 45 50.66 20.96 -26.04
N ALA A 46 51.68 20.13 -26.28
CA ALA A 46 52.50 19.54 -25.24
C ALA A 46 53.28 20.59 -24.43
N GLN A 47 53.16 20.49 -23.11
CA GLN A 47 53.78 21.44 -22.19
C GLN A 47 55.22 21.06 -21.84
N SER A 48 55.93 21.94 -21.13
CA SER A 48 57.22 21.59 -20.55
C SER A 48 57.03 20.90 -19.20
N TYR A 49 57.88 19.92 -18.87
CA TYR A 49 57.78 19.26 -17.56
C TYR A 49 57.96 20.22 -16.37
N SER A 50 58.70 21.32 -16.58
CA SER A 50 58.87 22.38 -15.60
C SER A 50 57.67 23.31 -15.44
N SER A 51 56.80 23.44 -16.45
CA SER A 51 55.65 24.35 -16.39
C SER A 51 54.43 23.73 -15.69
N LEU A 52 54.36 22.39 -15.58
CA LEU A 52 53.24 21.67 -14.94
C LEU A 52 52.82 22.25 -13.59
N HIS A 53 53.77 22.56 -12.69
CA HIS A 53 53.46 23.14 -11.39
C HIS A 53 52.75 24.50 -11.46
N GLY A 54 52.99 25.28 -12.52
CA GLY A 54 52.35 26.57 -12.73
C GLY A 54 50.94 26.48 -13.31
N HIS A 55 50.57 25.34 -13.91
CA HIS A 55 49.24 25.13 -14.49
C HIS A 55 48.22 24.70 -13.43
N PHE A 56 48.66 24.03 -12.35
CA PHE A 56 47.78 23.53 -11.30
C PHE A 56 46.96 24.61 -10.59
N GLU A 57 47.45 25.86 -10.51
CA GLU A 57 46.66 26.96 -9.93
C GLU A 57 45.40 27.27 -10.76
N SER A 58 45.44 27.07 -12.07
CA SER A 58 44.27 27.21 -12.94
C SER A 58 43.44 25.94 -13.07
N THR A 59 44.06 24.76 -13.02
CA THR A 59 43.39 23.49 -13.34
C THR A 59 42.89 22.73 -12.11
N ASP A 60 43.48 22.95 -10.94
CA ASP A 60 43.27 22.11 -9.76
C ASP A 60 43.20 22.95 -8.48
N ALA A 61 42.65 24.17 -8.55
CA ALA A 61 42.39 25.00 -7.38
C ALA A 61 41.01 24.74 -6.79
N LYS A 62 40.93 24.56 -5.48
CA LYS A 62 39.67 24.57 -4.75
C LYS A 62 39.04 25.98 -4.72
N PRO A 63 37.74 26.09 -4.40
CA PRO A 63 37.08 27.40 -4.26
C PRO A 63 37.74 28.34 -3.22
N ASP A 64 38.47 27.80 -2.24
CA ASP A 64 39.21 28.58 -1.24
C ASP A 64 40.65 28.96 -1.68
N GLY A 65 41.06 28.58 -2.89
CA GLY A 65 42.37 28.85 -3.48
C GLY A 65 43.47 27.88 -3.08
N THR A 66 43.16 26.82 -2.33
CA THR A 66 44.12 25.76 -1.98
C THR A 66 44.19 24.70 -3.08
N VAL A 67 45.23 23.86 -3.03
CA VAL A 67 45.42 22.77 -4.00
C VAL A 67 44.32 21.71 -3.83
N TRP A 68 43.72 21.30 -4.95
CA TRP A 68 42.76 20.20 -5.01
C TRP A 68 43.46 18.84 -5.12
N ASP A 69 44.06 18.44 -4.01
CA ASP A 69 44.78 17.18 -3.89
C ASP A 69 43.83 16.00 -3.66
N MET A 70 43.64 15.18 -4.69
CA MET A 70 42.75 14.00 -4.66
C MET A 70 43.23 12.88 -3.72
N TYR A 71 44.46 12.95 -3.20
CA TYR A 71 45.03 11.98 -2.24
C TYR A 71 45.00 12.47 -0.78
N SER A 72 44.63 13.73 -0.52
CA SER A 72 44.45 14.24 0.83
C SER A 72 43.07 14.85 1.06
N ASP A 73 42.32 15.17 0.00
CA ASP A 73 40.99 15.73 0.14
C ASP A 73 39.99 14.75 0.75
N VAL A 74 39.03 15.31 1.49
CA VAL A 74 37.91 14.62 2.10
C VAL A 74 36.65 15.43 1.79
N PRO A 75 35.94 15.14 0.67
CA PRO A 75 34.75 15.89 0.27
C PRO A 75 33.69 15.96 1.38
N GLY A 76 33.17 17.16 1.64
CA GLY A 76 32.23 17.42 2.75
C GLY A 76 32.85 17.34 4.16
N GLY A 77 34.14 17.01 4.26
CA GLY A 77 34.89 16.89 5.50
C GLY A 77 35.98 17.94 5.68
N THR A 78 36.92 17.66 6.57
CA THR A 78 38.13 18.47 6.78
C THR A 78 39.33 17.62 6.40
N PRO A 79 40.13 18.02 5.40
CA PRO A 79 41.32 17.27 5.02
C PRO A 79 42.35 17.31 6.17
N PRO A 80 43.19 16.27 6.32
CA PRO A 80 44.20 16.18 7.37
C PRO A 80 45.27 17.28 7.25
N TYR A 81 45.52 17.75 6.04
CA TYR A 81 46.43 18.84 5.70
C TYR A 81 45.95 19.50 4.40
N ILE A 82 46.48 20.71 4.12
CA ILE A 82 46.19 21.46 2.89
C ILE A 82 47.50 22.00 2.32
N TYR A 83 47.53 22.18 1.01
CA TYR A 83 48.64 22.82 0.31
C TYR A 83 48.20 24.12 -0.37
N ASN A 84 49.16 25.02 -0.53
CA ASN A 84 48.99 26.24 -1.31
C ASN A 84 49.85 26.16 -2.58
N PHE A 85 49.52 26.95 -3.60
CA PHE A 85 50.33 27.08 -4.83
C PHE A 85 51.62 27.89 -4.60
N THR A 86 52.47 27.40 -3.69
CA THR A 86 53.75 28.02 -3.32
C THR A 86 54.89 27.04 -3.54
N SER A 87 56.08 27.56 -3.81
CA SER A 87 57.27 26.72 -4.01
C SER A 87 57.71 25.96 -2.76
N SER A 88 57.25 26.33 -1.57
CA SER A 88 57.55 25.60 -0.33
C SER A 88 56.73 24.32 -0.19
N ASP A 89 55.51 24.32 -0.74
CA ASP A 89 54.59 23.18 -0.67
C ASP A 89 54.78 22.24 -1.89
N GLN A 90 55.68 22.58 -2.82
CA GLN A 90 56.05 21.81 -3.99
C GLN A 90 57.38 21.09 -3.77
N CYS A 91 57.41 19.76 -3.89
CA CYS A 91 58.68 19.04 -3.80
C CYS A 91 58.70 17.70 -4.53
N GLY A 92 59.89 17.07 -4.58
CA GLY A 92 60.08 15.73 -5.16
C GLY A 92 60.73 14.74 -4.18
N ASN A 93 60.89 15.12 -2.92
CA ASN A 93 61.41 14.24 -1.86
C ASN A 93 60.51 14.41 -0.63
N TYR A 94 59.90 13.31 -0.19
CA TYR A 94 58.91 13.27 0.90
C TYR A 94 59.14 12.01 1.72
N SER A 95 58.78 12.07 2.99
CA SER A 95 58.97 11.02 3.99
C SER A 95 57.70 10.66 4.75
N GLU A 96 56.73 11.55 4.77
CA GLU A 96 55.39 11.35 5.33
C GLU A 96 54.33 12.16 4.55
N GLU A 97 53.06 11.79 4.75
CA GLU A 97 51.92 12.56 4.26
C GLU A 97 51.91 13.98 4.84
N GLY A 98 51.57 14.98 4.03
CA GLY A 98 51.56 16.38 4.42
C GLY A 98 52.87 17.12 4.16
N ASP A 99 53.92 16.44 3.68
CA ASP A 99 55.23 17.07 3.41
C ASP A 99 55.14 18.11 2.28
N CYS A 100 54.62 17.71 1.13
CA CYS A 100 54.47 18.55 -0.07
C CYS A 100 53.61 17.82 -1.10
N TYR A 101 53.06 18.54 -2.08
CA TYR A 101 52.48 17.92 -3.26
C TYR A 101 53.49 17.76 -4.40
N ASN A 102 53.24 16.77 -5.26
CA ASN A 102 54.01 16.47 -6.46
C ASN A 102 53.05 16.18 -7.64
N ARG A 103 53.62 15.98 -8.84
CA ARG A 103 52.88 15.58 -10.05
C ARG A 103 52.60 14.08 -9.98
N GLU A 104 51.34 13.72 -9.84
CA GLU A 104 50.86 12.35 -10.02
C GLU A 104 50.57 12.11 -11.49
N HIS A 105 51.26 11.14 -12.10
CA HIS A 105 50.90 10.61 -13.41
C HIS A 105 49.92 9.45 -13.17
N SER A 106 48.62 9.74 -13.21
CA SER A 106 47.57 8.75 -12.95
C SER A 106 47.68 7.55 -13.89
N TRP A 107 48.06 7.76 -15.16
CA TRP A 107 48.66 6.73 -16.01
C TRP A 107 50.19 6.75 -15.81
N PRO A 108 50.80 5.76 -15.12
CA PRO A 108 52.20 5.84 -14.71
C PRO A 108 53.14 6.08 -15.88
N LYS A 109 54.01 7.09 -15.75
CA LYS A 109 54.98 7.44 -16.80
C LYS A 109 55.98 6.34 -17.16
N SER A 110 56.15 5.36 -16.26
CA SER A 110 56.95 4.17 -16.56
C SER A 110 56.30 3.31 -17.64
N TRP A 111 54.97 3.30 -17.75
CA TRP A 111 54.23 2.48 -18.73
C TRP A 111 54.37 2.99 -20.17
N PHE A 112 54.83 4.23 -20.36
CA PHE A 112 55.11 4.81 -21.69
C PHE A 112 56.56 5.32 -21.80
N ASN A 113 57.47 4.81 -20.95
CA ASN A 113 58.90 5.11 -21.02
C ASN A 113 59.26 6.60 -20.96
N ASP A 114 58.53 7.38 -20.14
CA ASP A 114 58.73 8.84 -20.00
C ASP A 114 58.61 9.62 -21.33
N ALA A 115 57.97 9.05 -22.35
CA ALA A 115 57.82 9.66 -23.66
C ALA A 115 56.94 10.92 -23.65
N MET A 116 57.24 11.83 -24.57
CA MET A 116 56.40 12.99 -24.89
C MET A 116 55.46 12.60 -26.04
N PRO A 117 54.22 13.14 -26.08
CA PRO A 117 53.70 14.22 -25.24
C PRO A 117 53.07 13.80 -23.89
N MET A 118 52.82 12.50 -23.69
CA MET A 118 52.14 11.89 -22.52
C MET A 118 52.67 12.37 -21.17
N LYS A 119 53.98 12.55 -21.06
CA LYS A 119 54.63 12.97 -19.81
C LYS A 119 54.15 14.33 -19.28
N THR A 120 53.56 15.16 -20.14
CA THR A 120 53.13 16.52 -19.82
C THR A 120 51.67 16.79 -20.12
N ASP A 121 50.91 15.74 -20.40
CA ASP A 121 49.48 15.86 -20.64
C ASP A 121 48.75 16.06 -19.30
N LEU A 122 48.18 17.25 -19.09
CA LEU A 122 47.51 17.64 -17.85
C LEU A 122 46.24 16.82 -17.64
N PHE A 123 45.62 16.20 -18.65
CA PHE A 123 44.42 15.39 -18.41
C PHE A 123 44.65 14.17 -17.52
N HIS A 124 45.89 13.69 -17.38
CA HIS A 124 46.22 12.61 -16.44
C HIS A 124 47.19 13.00 -15.33
N ILE A 125 47.61 14.27 -15.29
CA ILE A 125 48.57 14.77 -14.31
C ILE A 125 47.87 15.63 -13.26
N TYR A 126 47.91 15.18 -12.00
CA TYR A 126 47.28 15.87 -10.88
C TYR A 126 48.31 16.35 -9.85
N PRO A 127 48.06 17.48 -9.15
CA PRO A 127 48.82 17.83 -7.96
C PRO A 127 48.31 17.01 -6.78
N THR A 128 49.12 16.07 -6.28
CA THR A 128 48.72 15.24 -5.15
C THR A 128 49.78 15.18 -4.07
N ASP A 129 49.42 14.79 -2.84
CA ASP A 129 50.38 14.48 -1.78
C ASP A 129 51.49 13.57 -2.32
N GLY A 130 52.74 14.00 -2.12
CA GLY A 130 53.90 13.32 -2.67
C GLY A 130 54.09 11.93 -2.07
N TYR A 131 53.87 11.77 -0.76
CA TYR A 131 54.03 10.48 -0.09
C TYR A 131 52.98 9.47 -0.54
N VAL A 132 51.70 9.85 -0.62
CA VAL A 132 50.63 8.99 -1.13
C VAL A 132 50.89 8.60 -2.59
N ASN A 133 51.30 9.56 -3.44
CA ASN A 133 51.79 9.27 -4.80
C ASN A 133 52.94 8.24 -4.80
N GLY A 134 53.93 8.40 -3.92
CA GLY A 134 55.00 7.43 -3.73
C GLY A 134 54.52 6.05 -3.28
N MET A 135 53.48 5.99 -2.44
CA MET A 135 52.87 4.74 -1.99
C MET A 135 52.06 4.06 -3.10
N ARG A 136 51.41 4.85 -3.97
CA ARG A 136 50.74 4.41 -5.19
C ARG A 136 51.71 3.81 -6.20
N SER A 137 52.92 4.37 -6.34
CA SER A 137 53.96 3.85 -7.25
C SER A 137 53.46 3.77 -8.71
N ASN A 138 53.62 2.63 -9.38
CA ASN A 138 53.07 2.32 -10.69
C ASN A 138 52.00 1.21 -10.62
N TYR A 139 51.37 1.02 -9.46
CA TYR A 139 50.30 0.04 -9.33
C TYR A 139 49.06 0.50 -10.11
N PRO A 140 48.36 -0.43 -10.78
CA PRO A 140 47.03 -0.17 -11.31
C PRO A 140 46.12 0.46 -10.27
N TYR A 141 45.21 1.32 -10.70
CA TYR A 141 44.06 1.61 -9.87
C TYR A 141 43.19 0.34 -9.76
N GLY A 142 42.59 0.13 -8.60
CA GLY A 142 41.67 -0.98 -8.38
C GLY A 142 41.06 -1.01 -6.99
N GLU A 143 40.10 -1.89 -6.79
CA GLU A 143 39.39 -2.04 -5.50
C GLU A 143 40.16 -2.97 -4.56
N VAL A 144 40.54 -2.45 -3.40
CA VAL A 144 41.37 -3.15 -2.42
C VAL A 144 40.48 -4.03 -1.53
N ALA A 145 40.53 -5.33 -1.77
CA ALA A 145 39.88 -6.31 -0.89
C ALA A 145 40.63 -6.52 0.43
N SER A 146 41.96 -6.32 0.44
CA SER A 146 42.80 -6.49 1.63
C SER A 146 43.92 -5.44 1.68
N PRO A 147 43.73 -4.35 2.45
CA PRO A 147 44.71 -3.27 2.52
C PRO A 147 45.95 -3.68 3.32
N ASN A 148 47.13 -3.35 2.79
CA ASN A 148 48.40 -3.39 3.52
C ASN A 148 48.93 -2.00 3.89
N TRP A 149 48.29 -0.95 3.37
CA TRP A 149 48.52 0.45 3.69
C TRP A 149 47.26 1.26 3.39
N THR A 150 47.02 2.31 4.18
CA THR A 150 45.89 3.24 4.03
C THR A 150 46.39 4.65 4.34
N SER A 151 46.06 5.61 3.48
CA SER A 151 46.39 7.03 3.66
C SER A 151 45.51 7.67 4.74
N GLN A 152 45.80 8.93 5.10
CA GLN A 152 44.96 9.68 6.04
C GLN A 152 43.59 10.07 5.45
N ASN A 153 43.46 10.18 4.12
CA ASN A 153 42.17 10.45 3.48
C ASN A 153 41.33 9.19 3.23
N GLY A 154 41.91 8.01 3.37
CA GLY A 154 41.22 6.73 3.21
C GLY A 154 41.59 5.95 1.94
N SER A 155 42.38 6.54 1.04
CA SER A 155 42.94 5.81 -0.11
C SER A 155 43.76 4.61 0.37
N GLN A 156 43.74 3.51 -0.37
CA GLN A 156 44.32 2.24 0.07
C GLN A 156 45.31 1.69 -0.94
N ARG A 157 46.27 0.91 -0.44
CA ARG A 157 47.05 0.00 -1.27
C ARG A 157 46.96 -1.40 -0.69
N GLY A 158 46.67 -2.37 -1.55
CA GLY A 158 46.48 -3.74 -1.12
C GLY A 158 46.28 -4.68 -2.28
N THR A 159 45.76 -5.86 -1.97
CA THR A 159 45.43 -6.87 -2.99
C THR A 159 43.97 -6.76 -3.39
N MET A 160 43.72 -6.86 -4.69
CA MET A 160 42.41 -7.03 -5.31
C MET A 160 42.16 -8.51 -5.60
N ASP A 161 40.89 -8.91 -5.55
CA ASP A 161 40.38 -10.23 -5.99
C ASP A 161 38.94 -10.03 -6.50
N ALA A 162 38.82 -9.21 -7.55
CA ALA A 162 37.56 -8.76 -8.13
C ALA A 162 37.73 -8.54 -9.65
N TYR A 163 36.61 -8.45 -10.40
CA TYR A 163 36.61 -8.25 -11.87
C TYR A 163 37.47 -9.27 -12.65
N GLY A 164 37.72 -10.45 -12.06
CA GLY A 164 38.59 -11.47 -12.65
C GLY A 164 40.10 -11.19 -12.59
N TYR A 165 40.54 -10.20 -11.79
CA TYR A 165 41.94 -9.86 -11.57
C TYR A 165 42.37 -10.03 -10.10
N GLU A 166 43.54 -10.64 -9.90
CA GLU A 166 44.20 -10.78 -8.59
C GLU A 166 45.60 -10.16 -8.67
N GLY A 167 45.84 -9.12 -7.86
CA GLY A 167 47.11 -8.41 -7.87
C GLY A 167 47.17 -7.22 -6.92
N THR A 168 48.31 -6.53 -6.88
CA THR A 168 48.46 -5.31 -6.05
C THR A 168 47.89 -4.11 -6.79
N VAL A 169 46.99 -3.38 -6.15
CA VAL A 169 46.35 -2.18 -6.68
C VAL A 169 46.39 -1.03 -5.67
N PHE A 170 46.10 0.17 -6.16
CA PHE A 170 45.83 1.34 -5.37
C PHE A 170 44.36 1.76 -5.55
N GLU A 171 43.66 2.01 -4.45
CA GLU A 171 42.27 2.46 -4.45
C GLU A 171 42.22 3.91 -3.97
N PRO A 172 41.82 4.88 -4.83
CA PRO A 172 41.43 6.20 -4.35
C PRO A 172 40.09 6.12 -3.61
N ILE A 173 39.76 7.14 -2.82
CA ILE A 173 38.43 7.24 -2.20
C ILE A 173 37.32 7.32 -3.26
N ASP A 174 36.11 6.92 -2.88
CA ASP A 174 34.97 6.76 -3.80
C ASP A 174 34.65 8.03 -4.58
N GLU A 175 34.79 9.21 -3.96
CA GLU A 175 34.50 10.52 -4.55
C GLU A 175 35.45 10.95 -5.69
N TYR A 176 36.47 10.15 -6.00
CA TYR A 176 37.43 10.43 -7.07
C TYR A 176 37.60 9.26 -8.05
N LYS A 177 36.84 8.18 -7.87
CA LYS A 177 36.93 6.99 -8.72
C LYS A 177 36.51 7.30 -10.16
N GLY A 178 35.45 8.10 -10.33
CA GLY A 178 34.95 8.53 -11.63
C GLY A 178 35.93 9.45 -12.35
N ASP A 179 36.55 10.40 -11.65
CA ASP A 179 37.61 11.27 -12.19
C ASP A 179 38.76 10.46 -12.78
N PHE A 180 39.28 9.48 -12.02
CA PHE A 180 40.35 8.62 -12.49
C PHE A 180 39.90 7.67 -13.61
N ALA A 181 38.64 7.21 -13.59
CA ALA A 181 38.07 6.41 -14.67
C ALA A 181 38.06 7.17 -16.00
N ARG A 182 37.47 8.37 -16.03
CA ARG A 182 37.42 9.23 -17.23
C ARG A 182 38.80 9.67 -17.69
N THR A 183 39.77 9.74 -16.78
CA THR A 183 41.18 9.96 -17.12
C THR A 183 41.81 8.77 -17.84
N TYR A 184 41.52 7.55 -17.42
CA TYR A 184 42.02 6.33 -18.08
C TYR A 184 41.37 6.14 -19.45
N PHE A 185 40.07 6.38 -19.57
CA PHE A 185 39.37 6.38 -20.86
C PHE A 185 39.94 7.44 -21.81
N TYR A 186 40.23 8.65 -21.30
CA TYR A 186 40.94 9.68 -22.05
C TYR A 186 42.30 9.21 -22.51
N MET A 187 43.17 8.71 -21.62
CA MET A 187 44.52 8.28 -22.01
C MET A 187 44.49 7.15 -23.04
N SER A 188 43.56 6.20 -22.87
CA SER A 188 43.32 5.11 -23.81
C SER A 188 42.87 5.60 -25.18
N THR A 189 42.09 6.68 -25.24
CA THR A 189 41.54 7.25 -26.49
C THR A 189 42.49 8.23 -27.13
N ARG A 190 43.02 9.20 -26.38
CA ARG A 190 43.98 10.18 -26.87
C ARG A 190 45.14 9.47 -27.54
N TYR A 191 45.73 8.44 -26.95
CA TYR A 191 46.88 7.76 -27.52
C TYR A 191 46.55 6.50 -28.32
N TYR A 192 45.27 6.32 -28.70
CA TYR A 192 44.86 5.20 -29.53
C TYR A 192 45.66 5.21 -30.85
N THR A 193 46.28 4.09 -31.21
CA THR A 193 47.19 3.95 -32.39
C THR A 193 48.52 4.72 -32.33
N GLU A 194 48.78 5.49 -31.27
CA GLU A 194 50.02 6.26 -31.02
C GLU A 194 50.88 5.68 -29.87
N ASP A 195 50.66 4.44 -29.50
CA ASP A 195 51.20 3.78 -28.30
C ASP A 195 52.47 2.93 -28.57
N SER A 196 53.15 3.19 -29.68
CA SER A 196 54.38 2.47 -30.03
C SER A 196 55.44 2.59 -28.93
N GLY A 197 55.78 1.47 -28.31
CA GLY A 197 56.79 1.40 -27.24
C GLY A 197 56.22 1.59 -25.84
N TRP A 198 54.91 1.58 -25.67
CA TRP A 198 54.25 1.43 -24.37
C TRP A 198 54.36 -0.01 -23.89
N ASP A 199 54.32 -0.16 -22.56
CA ASP A 199 54.41 -1.44 -21.90
C ASP A 199 53.08 -2.20 -21.96
N GLU A 200 53.18 -3.53 -21.92
CA GLU A 200 52.07 -4.38 -21.48
C GLU A 200 52.27 -4.68 -19.99
N ASN A 201 51.25 -4.44 -19.18
CA ASN A 201 51.27 -4.70 -17.73
C ASN A 201 49.93 -5.27 -17.26
N ASP A 202 49.69 -5.31 -15.96
CA ASP A 202 48.50 -5.94 -15.39
C ASP A 202 47.17 -5.28 -15.83
N MET A 203 47.17 -3.97 -16.12
CA MET A 203 45.96 -3.19 -16.45
C MET A 203 45.82 -2.87 -17.95
N VAL A 204 46.94 -2.73 -18.66
CA VAL A 204 46.93 -2.22 -20.04
C VAL A 204 47.82 -3.05 -20.96
N ASN A 205 47.51 -2.99 -22.26
CA ASN A 205 48.36 -3.44 -23.35
C ASN A 205 48.54 -2.26 -24.32
N GLY A 206 49.61 -1.50 -24.14
CA GLY A 206 49.75 -0.22 -24.84
C GLY A 206 48.68 0.77 -24.38
N ALA A 207 47.98 1.40 -25.31
CA ALA A 207 46.84 2.27 -25.02
C ALA A 207 45.54 1.50 -24.71
N ASP A 208 45.49 0.18 -24.95
CA ASP A 208 44.28 -0.62 -24.70
C ASP A 208 44.17 -1.05 -23.23
N LEU A 209 43.00 -0.81 -22.65
CA LEU A 209 42.63 -1.28 -21.32
C LEU A 209 42.28 -2.78 -21.40
N LYS A 210 42.76 -3.57 -20.43
CA LYS A 210 42.37 -4.98 -20.30
C LYS A 210 40.91 -5.09 -19.84
N ALA A 211 40.25 -6.19 -20.16
CA ALA A 211 38.81 -6.37 -19.90
C ALA A 211 38.40 -6.09 -18.45
N TRP A 212 39.17 -6.60 -17.47
CA TRP A 212 38.89 -6.36 -16.04
C TRP A 212 38.96 -4.87 -15.68
N ALA A 213 39.88 -4.13 -16.32
CA ALA A 213 40.09 -2.71 -16.08
C ALA A 213 38.96 -1.90 -16.72
N VAL A 214 38.52 -2.28 -17.92
CA VAL A 214 37.34 -1.68 -18.57
C VAL A 214 36.11 -1.86 -17.67
N GLU A 215 35.81 -3.09 -17.24
CA GLU A 215 34.66 -3.40 -16.39
C GLU A 215 34.65 -2.55 -15.11
N MET A 216 35.77 -2.52 -14.39
CA MET A 216 35.89 -1.74 -13.17
C MET A 216 35.84 -0.22 -13.40
N LEU A 217 36.52 0.31 -14.42
CA LEU A 217 36.50 1.74 -14.71
C LEU A 217 35.11 2.21 -15.17
N MET A 218 34.35 1.35 -15.86
CA MET A 218 32.95 1.62 -16.19
C MET A 218 32.10 1.70 -14.92
N ASP A 219 32.24 0.74 -13.99
CA ASP A 219 31.54 0.78 -12.71
C ASP A 219 31.88 2.05 -11.92
N TRP A 220 33.15 2.44 -11.87
CA TRP A 220 33.59 3.70 -11.25
C TRP A 220 33.00 4.93 -11.95
N HIS A 221 32.98 4.94 -13.28
CA HIS A 221 32.40 6.02 -14.07
C HIS A 221 30.90 6.21 -13.78
N PHE A 222 30.13 5.12 -13.66
CA PHE A 222 28.70 5.19 -13.38
C PHE A 222 28.36 5.53 -11.93
N GLN A 223 29.15 5.03 -10.99
CA GLN A 223 28.93 5.28 -9.56
C GLN A 223 29.35 6.70 -9.15
N ASP A 224 30.31 7.29 -9.85
CA ASP A 224 30.83 8.63 -9.60
C ASP A 224 30.75 9.47 -10.90
N SER A 225 29.57 10.06 -11.12
CA SER A 225 29.24 10.88 -12.29
C SER A 225 30.13 12.13 -12.40
N VAL A 226 30.25 12.69 -13.62
CA VAL A 226 31.03 13.91 -13.88
C VAL A 226 30.70 15.03 -12.88
N SER A 227 31.71 15.52 -12.19
CA SER A 227 31.58 16.58 -11.18
C SER A 227 31.87 17.97 -11.76
N GLN A 228 31.42 19.03 -11.07
CA GLN A 228 31.76 20.41 -11.48
C GLN A 228 33.28 20.66 -11.49
N LYS A 229 34.03 20.01 -10.59
CA LYS A 229 35.50 20.05 -10.56
C LYS A 229 36.08 19.58 -11.88
N GLU A 230 35.56 18.48 -12.44
CA GLU A 230 36.04 17.94 -13.71
C GLU A 230 35.69 18.83 -14.89
N ILE A 231 34.49 19.41 -14.92
CA ILE A 231 34.07 20.36 -15.96
C ILE A 231 34.99 21.59 -15.95
N ASP A 232 35.18 22.21 -14.77
CA ASP A 232 36.04 23.39 -14.61
C ASP A 232 37.48 23.07 -15.01
N ARG A 233 37.97 21.88 -14.65
CA ARG A 233 39.30 21.41 -15.02
C ARG A 233 39.42 21.14 -16.51
N ASN A 234 38.40 20.58 -17.15
CA ASN A 234 38.39 20.31 -18.58
C ASN A 234 38.51 21.62 -19.39
N ASP A 235 37.76 22.64 -18.98
CA ASP A 235 37.86 23.99 -19.54
C ASP A 235 39.25 24.62 -19.32
N ALA A 236 39.78 24.54 -18.08
CA ALA A 236 41.08 25.12 -17.76
C ALA A 236 42.24 24.43 -18.50
N VAL A 237 42.18 23.10 -18.69
CA VAL A 237 43.19 22.36 -19.46
C VAL A 237 43.07 22.68 -20.95
N TYR A 238 41.85 22.83 -21.48
CA TYR A 238 41.63 23.21 -22.88
C TYR A 238 42.31 24.54 -23.23
N GLU A 239 42.24 25.55 -22.35
CA GLU A 239 42.93 26.84 -22.55
C GLU A 239 44.48 26.72 -22.59
N ILE A 240 45.05 25.60 -22.15
CA ILE A 240 46.49 25.37 -22.08
C ILE A 240 46.98 24.42 -23.18
N GLN A 241 46.30 23.29 -23.34
CA GLN A 241 46.68 22.19 -24.24
C GLN A 241 45.90 22.17 -25.55
N GLU A 242 44.85 22.99 -25.69
CA GLU A 242 44.00 23.09 -26.89
C GLU A 242 43.28 21.78 -27.27
N ASN A 243 43.14 20.84 -26.33
CA ASN A 243 42.29 19.67 -26.45
C ASN A 243 41.42 19.46 -25.20
N ARG A 244 40.37 18.64 -25.32
CA ARG A 244 39.41 18.36 -24.25
C ARG A 244 39.38 16.87 -23.92
N ASN A 245 38.95 16.52 -22.71
CA ASN A 245 38.59 15.14 -22.37
C ASN A 245 37.14 14.87 -22.82
N PRO A 246 36.92 14.05 -23.87
CA PRO A 246 35.59 13.82 -24.41
C PRO A 246 34.69 13.08 -23.43
N PHE A 247 35.24 12.31 -22.50
CA PHE A 247 34.46 11.56 -21.52
C PHE A 247 34.03 12.40 -20.31
N ILE A 248 34.50 13.66 -20.22
CA ILE A 248 33.97 14.67 -19.29
C ILE A 248 32.87 15.48 -19.99
N ASP A 249 33.08 15.85 -21.26
CA ASP A 249 32.08 16.62 -22.04
C ASP A 249 30.87 15.76 -22.44
N HIS A 250 31.12 14.49 -22.76
CA HIS A 250 30.16 13.47 -23.21
C HIS A 250 30.40 12.15 -22.45
N PRO A 251 30.05 12.07 -21.16
CA PRO A 251 30.24 10.86 -20.36
C PRO A 251 29.56 9.63 -20.96
N GLU A 252 28.44 9.79 -21.66
CA GLU A 252 27.72 8.73 -22.38
C GLU A 252 28.57 8.01 -23.43
N TRP A 253 29.64 8.65 -23.93
CA TRP A 253 30.52 8.02 -24.92
C TRP A 253 31.46 6.95 -24.34
N VAL A 254 31.60 6.85 -23.02
CA VAL A 254 32.29 5.71 -22.39
C VAL A 254 31.62 4.40 -22.79
N ASP A 255 30.30 4.32 -22.66
CA ASP A 255 29.51 3.15 -23.06
C ASP A 255 29.55 2.92 -24.56
N CYS A 256 29.55 3.99 -25.33
CA CYS A 256 29.63 3.85 -26.78
C CYS A 256 30.96 3.30 -27.28
N VAL A 257 32.06 3.55 -26.56
CA VAL A 257 33.37 3.00 -26.95
C VAL A 257 33.58 1.59 -26.40
N TRP A 258 33.27 1.34 -25.12
CA TRP A 258 33.65 0.10 -24.42
C TRP A 258 32.47 -0.82 -24.04
N GLY A 259 31.24 -0.35 -24.15
CA GLY A 259 30.02 -1.09 -23.82
C GLY A 259 29.05 -1.20 -24.99
N GLU A 260 27.75 -1.11 -24.68
CA GLU A 260 26.69 -0.97 -25.68
C GLU A 260 26.34 0.51 -25.82
N CYS A 261 26.48 1.04 -27.04
CA CYS A 261 26.23 2.45 -27.31
C CYS A 261 24.74 2.78 -27.19
N ASN A 262 24.33 3.19 -26.00
CA ASN A 262 23.04 3.78 -25.73
C ASN A 262 23.18 5.31 -25.83
N THR A 263 23.37 5.87 -27.02
CA THR A 263 23.45 7.34 -27.29
C THR A 263 22.13 8.09 -27.02
N GLY A 264 21.35 7.68 -26.03
CA GLY A 264 19.96 8.08 -25.90
C GLY A 264 19.14 7.48 -27.04
N ALA A 265 18.27 6.53 -26.69
CA ALA A 265 16.93 6.70 -27.24
C ALA A 265 16.48 8.12 -26.84
N GLU A 266 15.81 8.87 -27.71
CA GLU A 266 15.07 10.05 -27.24
C GLU A 266 14.32 9.63 -25.97
N ASN A 267 14.46 10.41 -24.88
CA ASN A 267 13.74 10.13 -23.64
C ASN A 267 12.29 9.79 -23.98
N GLN A 268 11.88 8.56 -23.71
CA GLN A 268 10.55 8.09 -24.06
C GLN A 268 9.58 8.50 -22.96
N PRO A 269 8.31 8.79 -23.29
CA PRO A 269 7.32 9.00 -22.25
C PRO A 269 7.24 7.76 -21.35
N PRO A 270 7.19 7.94 -20.02
CA PRO A 270 7.09 6.81 -19.10
C PRO A 270 5.77 6.06 -19.28
N VAL A 271 5.68 4.87 -18.71
CA VAL A 271 4.48 4.02 -18.75
C VAL A 271 3.84 3.97 -17.37
N ALA A 272 2.63 4.53 -17.25
CA ALA A 272 1.81 4.39 -16.05
C ALA A 272 1.25 2.97 -15.94
N ASN A 273 1.29 2.41 -14.73
CA ASN A 273 0.60 1.18 -14.35
C ASN A 273 -0.16 1.46 -13.06
N ALA A 274 -1.49 1.56 -13.15
CA ALA A 274 -2.38 1.87 -12.02
C ALA A 274 -2.69 0.65 -11.14
N GLY A 275 -2.17 -0.52 -11.48
CA GLY A 275 -2.42 -1.78 -10.82
C GLY A 275 -3.74 -2.44 -11.24
N PRO A 276 -4.04 -3.66 -10.74
CA PRO A 276 -5.23 -4.40 -11.10
C PRO A 276 -6.51 -3.84 -10.46
N ASP A 277 -7.64 -4.02 -11.14
CA ASP A 277 -8.98 -3.72 -10.61
C ASP A 277 -9.23 -4.46 -9.28
N GLN A 278 -9.93 -3.79 -8.37
CA GLN A 278 -10.23 -4.31 -7.03
C GLN A 278 -11.73 -4.38 -6.78
N ILE A 279 -12.15 -5.37 -5.99
CA ILE A 279 -13.51 -5.52 -5.51
C ILE A 279 -13.47 -5.52 -3.98
N VAL A 280 -14.20 -4.60 -3.37
CA VAL A 280 -14.12 -4.29 -1.93
C VAL A 280 -15.50 -3.94 -1.38
N SER A 281 -15.75 -4.21 -0.10
CA SER A 281 -16.99 -3.75 0.55
C SER A 281 -16.94 -2.24 0.81
N GLU A 282 -18.09 -1.65 1.11
CA GLU A 282 -18.18 -0.31 1.67
C GLU A 282 -17.44 -0.15 3.02
N ASN A 283 -17.05 1.08 3.34
CA ASN A 283 -16.27 1.45 4.54
C ASN A 283 -14.94 0.70 4.73
N GLN A 284 -14.32 0.24 3.65
CA GLN A 284 -13.00 -0.40 3.68
C GLN A 284 -11.90 0.57 3.27
N LEU A 285 -10.73 0.47 3.90
CA LEU A 285 -9.53 1.18 3.46
C LEU A 285 -8.95 0.46 2.23
N VAL A 286 -8.79 1.21 1.15
CA VAL A 286 -8.22 0.75 -0.12
C VAL A 286 -6.92 1.50 -0.38
N THR A 287 -5.91 0.78 -0.86
CA THR A 287 -4.65 1.34 -1.35
C THR A 287 -4.60 1.14 -2.86
N LEU A 288 -4.32 2.21 -3.59
CA LEU A 288 -3.95 2.14 -5.00
C LEU A 288 -2.44 1.94 -5.07
N ASP A 289 -1.95 1.23 -6.08
CA ASP A 289 -0.52 0.93 -6.20
C ASP A 289 -0.04 1.20 -7.61
N GLY A 290 0.65 2.32 -7.77
CA GLY A 290 1.26 2.74 -9.02
C GLY A 290 2.73 2.32 -9.14
N SER A 291 3.29 1.61 -8.16
CA SER A 291 4.74 1.40 -8.04
C SER A 291 5.36 0.50 -9.13
N GLU A 292 4.54 -0.18 -9.92
CA GLU A 292 4.96 -0.91 -11.13
C GLU A 292 4.99 -0.03 -12.39
N SER A 293 4.69 1.28 -12.26
CA SER A 293 4.96 2.25 -13.33
C SER A 293 6.46 2.35 -13.55
N TYR A 294 6.88 2.51 -14.80
CA TYR A 294 8.29 2.49 -15.16
C TYR A 294 8.60 3.44 -16.29
N ASP A 295 9.87 3.73 -16.40
CA ASP A 295 10.52 4.47 -17.46
C ASP A 295 11.55 3.54 -18.09
N GLU A 296 11.65 3.48 -19.42
CA GLU A 296 12.56 2.52 -20.08
C GLU A 296 14.03 2.86 -19.76
N GLU A 297 14.31 4.14 -19.52
CA GLU A 297 15.60 4.70 -19.16
C GLU A 297 15.83 4.73 -17.63
N ASN A 298 14.86 4.24 -16.84
CA ASN A 298 14.86 4.22 -15.37
C ASN A 298 14.98 5.62 -14.72
N ILE A 299 14.45 6.66 -15.37
CA ILE A 299 14.36 7.99 -14.77
C ILE A 299 13.36 7.98 -13.61
N ALA A 300 13.68 8.74 -12.55
CA ALA A 300 12.85 8.80 -11.36
C ALA A 300 11.48 9.44 -11.65
N LEU A 301 10.41 8.71 -11.32
CA LEU A 301 9.04 9.12 -11.61
C LEU A 301 8.38 9.93 -10.50
N SER A 302 7.60 10.91 -10.92
CA SER A 302 6.57 11.59 -10.12
C SER A 302 5.18 11.06 -10.48
N TYR A 303 4.26 11.06 -9.52
CA TYR A 303 2.94 10.45 -9.65
C TYR A 303 1.84 11.50 -9.54
N MET A 304 0.74 11.31 -10.27
CA MET A 304 -0.47 12.10 -10.13
C MET A 304 -1.70 11.23 -10.33
N TRP A 305 -2.40 10.97 -9.23
CA TRP A 305 -3.68 10.28 -9.21
C TRP A 305 -4.84 11.26 -9.32
N THR A 306 -5.75 11.01 -10.25
CA THR A 306 -7.02 11.73 -10.39
C THR A 306 -8.17 10.86 -9.87
N PRO A 307 -8.72 11.15 -8.67
CA PRO A 307 -9.86 10.42 -8.14
C PRO A 307 -11.18 10.88 -8.78
N PRO A 308 -12.24 10.05 -8.75
CA PRO A 308 -13.57 10.46 -9.14
C PRO A 308 -14.18 11.45 -8.13
N ASN A 309 -15.22 12.18 -8.56
CA ASN A 309 -15.89 13.17 -7.71
C ASN A 309 -16.37 12.57 -6.38
N GLY A 310 -16.03 13.22 -5.28
CA GLY A 310 -16.45 12.83 -3.93
C GLY A 310 -15.49 11.89 -3.21
N ILE A 311 -14.43 11.40 -3.86
CA ILE A 311 -13.36 10.63 -3.23
C ILE A 311 -12.16 11.54 -2.97
N LEU A 312 -11.59 11.44 -1.76
CA LEU A 312 -10.35 12.12 -1.37
C LEU A 312 -9.27 11.07 -1.08
N LEU A 313 -8.17 11.14 -1.82
CA LEU A 313 -6.98 10.34 -1.57
C LEU A 313 -6.15 10.93 -0.43
N SER A 314 -5.40 10.08 0.27
CA SER A 314 -4.46 10.49 1.33
C SER A 314 -3.37 11.44 0.82
N ASP A 315 -2.79 11.12 -0.33
CA ASP A 315 -1.85 11.96 -1.07
C ASP A 315 -1.87 11.57 -2.56
N PRO A 316 -2.53 12.34 -3.46
CA PRO A 316 -2.61 12.00 -4.87
C PRO A 316 -1.25 12.01 -5.60
N THR A 317 -0.18 12.50 -4.97
CA THR A 317 1.18 12.50 -5.56
C THR A 317 2.06 11.34 -5.09
N SER A 318 1.55 10.48 -4.22
CA SER A 318 2.22 9.28 -3.77
C SER A 318 2.10 8.16 -4.82
N ALA A 319 3.09 7.26 -4.87
CA ALA A 319 2.98 6.01 -5.64
C ALA A 319 1.89 5.08 -5.07
N THR A 320 1.62 5.14 -3.76
CA THR A 320 0.68 4.24 -3.06
C THR A 320 -0.35 5.00 -2.20
N PRO A 321 -1.21 5.85 -2.79
CA PRO A 321 -2.22 6.57 -2.03
C PRO A 321 -3.32 5.63 -1.53
N SER A 322 -4.07 6.09 -0.53
CA SER A 322 -5.20 5.33 0.02
C SER A 322 -6.44 6.19 0.24
N PHE A 323 -7.60 5.54 0.28
CA PHE A 323 -8.88 6.15 0.62
C PHE A 323 -9.81 5.13 1.28
N THR A 324 -10.90 5.60 1.91
CA THR A 324 -11.94 4.73 2.45
C THR A 324 -13.14 4.69 1.50
N THR A 325 -13.61 3.49 1.14
CA THR A 325 -14.76 3.33 0.25
C THR A 325 -16.02 3.92 0.87
N PRO A 326 -16.84 4.66 0.10
CA PRO A 326 -18.07 5.23 0.61
C PRO A 326 -19.12 4.15 0.88
N ILE A 327 -20.13 4.53 1.68
CA ILE A 327 -21.39 3.79 1.77
C ILE A 327 -22.16 4.01 0.47
N VAL A 328 -22.69 2.93 -0.09
CA VAL A 328 -23.35 2.95 -1.40
C VAL A 328 -24.67 2.16 -1.32
N GLU A 329 -25.73 2.68 -1.95
CA GLU A 329 -27.05 2.03 -1.98
C GLU A 329 -27.08 0.82 -2.93
N ASP A 330 -26.19 0.81 -3.92
CA ASP A 330 -26.02 -0.24 -4.91
C ASP A 330 -24.53 -0.43 -5.20
N SER A 331 -24.14 -1.62 -5.67
CA SER A 331 -22.76 -1.88 -6.08
C SER A 331 -22.34 -0.94 -7.23
N ILE A 332 -21.24 -0.21 -7.05
CA ILE A 332 -20.79 0.84 -7.97
C ILE A 332 -19.28 0.78 -8.20
N ALA A 333 -18.85 1.12 -9.42
CA ALA A 333 -17.46 1.19 -9.81
C ALA A 333 -16.94 2.63 -9.77
N PHE A 334 -15.80 2.83 -9.12
CA PHE A 334 -15.03 4.07 -9.09
C PHE A 334 -13.77 3.91 -9.95
N ILE A 335 -13.56 4.78 -10.92
CA ILE A 335 -12.39 4.75 -11.80
C ILE A 335 -11.39 5.81 -11.32
N PHE A 336 -10.16 5.38 -11.05
CA PHE A 336 -9.03 6.24 -10.71
C PHE A 336 -8.07 6.24 -11.89
N VAL A 337 -7.55 7.41 -12.23
CA VAL A 337 -6.61 7.57 -13.34
C VAL A 337 -5.24 7.95 -12.79
N LEU A 338 -4.19 7.26 -13.22
CA LEU A 338 -2.80 7.56 -12.93
C LEU A 338 -2.11 8.13 -14.16
N ILE A 339 -1.39 9.23 -13.95
CA ILE A 339 -0.38 9.73 -14.87
C ILE A 339 0.93 9.83 -14.08
N VAL A 340 2.00 9.27 -14.62
CA VAL A 340 3.37 9.44 -14.13
C VAL A 340 4.18 10.34 -15.06
N SER A 341 5.19 11.02 -14.52
CA SER A 341 6.11 11.89 -15.27
C SER A 341 7.54 11.73 -14.78
N ASP A 342 8.48 11.70 -15.71
CA ASP A 342 9.94 11.69 -15.54
C ASP A 342 10.54 13.11 -15.37
N GLY A 343 9.72 14.15 -15.45
CA GLY A 343 10.13 15.56 -15.40
C GLY A 343 10.24 16.25 -16.77
N GLU A 344 10.18 15.51 -17.87
CA GLU A 344 10.19 16.03 -19.25
C GLU A 344 8.89 15.67 -20.00
N PHE A 345 8.44 14.42 -19.89
CA PHE A 345 7.23 13.88 -20.49
C PHE A 345 6.23 13.40 -19.44
N ASP A 346 4.96 13.41 -19.82
CA ASP A 346 3.89 12.73 -19.10
C ASP A 346 3.57 11.42 -19.83
N SER A 347 3.33 10.35 -19.08
CA SER A 347 2.78 9.09 -19.60
C SER A 347 1.37 9.27 -20.20
N GLU A 348 0.99 8.36 -21.10
CA GLU A 348 -0.43 8.14 -21.37
C GLU A 348 -1.13 7.64 -20.09
N PRO A 349 -2.38 8.08 -19.81
CA PRO A 349 -3.06 7.73 -18.58
C PRO A 349 -3.39 6.24 -18.51
N ASP A 350 -3.11 5.63 -17.37
CA ASP A 350 -3.64 4.31 -17.02
C ASP A 350 -4.71 4.43 -15.94
N SER A 351 -5.57 3.42 -15.80
CA SER A 351 -6.68 3.47 -14.86
C SER A 351 -6.91 2.17 -14.13
N VAL A 352 -7.33 2.29 -12.87
CA VAL A 352 -7.77 1.18 -12.03
C VAL A 352 -9.21 1.39 -11.60
N THR A 353 -10.01 0.33 -11.66
CA THR A 353 -11.41 0.32 -11.24
C THR A 353 -11.56 -0.32 -9.87
N ILE A 354 -12.14 0.43 -8.94
CA ILE A 354 -12.52 -0.06 -7.61
C ILE A 354 -14.03 -0.27 -7.60
N THR A 355 -14.45 -1.53 -7.64
CA THR A 355 -15.86 -1.91 -7.49
C THR A 355 -16.19 -2.05 -6.02
N VAL A 356 -16.97 -1.11 -5.50
CA VAL A 356 -17.52 -1.17 -4.15
C VAL A 356 -18.81 -1.97 -4.21
N PHE A 357 -18.81 -3.16 -3.62
CA PHE A 357 -20.03 -3.98 -3.56
C PHE A 357 -20.83 -3.67 -2.30
N HIS A 358 -22.12 -3.40 -2.48
CA HIS A 358 -23.09 -3.24 -1.41
C HIS A 358 -23.57 -4.63 -0.96
N THR A 359 -23.78 -4.81 0.35
CA THR A 359 -24.38 -6.04 0.91
C THR A 359 -25.71 -5.69 1.57
N ASN A 360 -26.80 -5.97 0.86
CA ASN A 360 -28.15 -5.79 1.37
C ASN A 360 -28.41 -6.66 2.63
N ILE A 361 -29.08 -6.12 3.64
CA ILE A 361 -29.45 -6.77 4.90
C ILE A 361 -30.93 -7.13 4.84
N PRO A 362 -31.33 -8.38 5.18
CA PRO A 362 -32.73 -8.76 5.16
C PRO A 362 -33.62 -7.87 6.06
N PRO A 363 -34.89 -7.64 5.67
CA PRO A 363 -35.84 -6.93 6.50
C PRO A 363 -36.20 -7.73 7.77
N VAL A 364 -36.84 -7.08 8.73
CA VAL A 364 -37.30 -7.70 9.99
C VAL A 364 -38.82 -7.72 10.03
N ALA A 365 -39.41 -8.93 10.06
CA ALA A 365 -40.85 -9.13 10.24
C ALA A 365 -41.26 -8.85 11.69
N ASN A 366 -42.44 -8.24 11.85
CA ASN A 366 -43.16 -8.11 13.11
C ASN A 366 -44.65 -8.42 12.85
N ALA A 367 -45.13 -9.55 13.35
CA ALA A 367 -46.49 -10.06 13.16
C ALA A 367 -47.52 -9.43 14.13
N GLY A 368 -47.07 -8.54 15.01
CA GLY A 368 -47.89 -7.92 16.04
C GLY A 368 -48.16 -8.83 17.24
N PRO A 369 -48.86 -8.33 18.27
CA PRO A 369 -49.13 -9.09 19.50
C PRO A 369 -50.23 -10.15 19.30
N ASP A 370 -50.16 -11.22 20.10
CA ASP A 370 -51.20 -12.24 20.19
C ASP A 370 -52.59 -11.64 20.49
N GLN A 371 -53.63 -12.20 19.88
CA GLN A 371 -55.01 -11.71 20.01
C GLN A 371 -55.93 -12.77 20.60
N THR A 372 -57.03 -12.32 21.23
CA THR A 372 -58.11 -13.19 21.70
C THR A 372 -59.45 -12.65 21.23
N VAL A 373 -60.21 -13.47 20.52
CA VAL A 373 -61.47 -13.09 19.86
C VAL A 373 -62.56 -14.14 20.12
N MET A 374 -63.81 -13.76 19.98
CA MET A 374 -64.91 -14.75 19.92
C MET A 374 -64.93 -15.40 18.52
N GLU A 375 -65.57 -16.56 18.39
CA GLU A 375 -65.92 -17.10 17.07
C GLU A 375 -66.82 -16.13 16.28
N ASN A 376 -66.76 -16.21 14.95
CA ASN A 376 -67.49 -15.36 14.00
C ASN A 376 -67.17 -13.85 14.09
N GLU A 377 -66.00 -13.49 14.62
CA GLU A 377 -65.51 -12.10 14.68
C GLU A 377 -64.51 -11.82 13.56
N THR A 378 -64.46 -10.57 13.09
CA THR A 378 -63.41 -10.15 12.15
C THR A 378 -62.11 -9.91 12.90
N VAL A 379 -61.05 -10.60 12.49
CA VAL A 379 -59.69 -10.45 13.02
C VAL A 379 -58.84 -9.69 12.01
N ILE A 380 -57.98 -8.79 12.50
CA ILE A 380 -57.02 -8.04 11.69
C ILE A 380 -55.63 -8.47 12.15
N LEU A 381 -54.81 -9.02 11.26
CA LEU A 381 -53.38 -9.21 11.54
C LEU A 381 -52.67 -7.89 11.18
N ASP A 382 -51.73 -7.42 11.98
CA ASP A 382 -51.08 -6.12 11.77
C ASP A 382 -49.57 -6.28 11.69
N GLY A 383 -49.06 -6.26 10.45
CA GLY A 383 -47.64 -6.38 10.17
C GLY A 383 -46.93 -5.03 10.04
N THR A 384 -47.62 -3.91 10.29
CA THR A 384 -47.13 -2.56 9.91
C THR A 384 -45.90 -2.10 10.69
N GLU A 385 -45.54 -2.77 11.79
CA GLU A 385 -44.30 -2.54 12.53
C GLU A 385 -43.09 -3.31 11.98
N SER A 386 -43.27 -4.09 10.90
CA SER A 386 -42.14 -4.67 10.18
C SER A 386 -41.29 -3.56 9.56
N SER A 387 -39.97 -3.75 9.52
CA SER A 387 -39.05 -2.68 9.11
C SER A 387 -37.83 -3.22 8.41
N ASP A 388 -37.24 -2.39 7.57
CA ASP A 388 -35.98 -2.61 6.92
C ASP A 388 -35.12 -1.37 7.13
N PHE A 389 -33.85 -1.59 7.42
CA PHE A 389 -32.91 -0.52 7.75
C PHE A 389 -32.42 0.23 6.50
N GLU A 390 -32.39 -0.43 5.35
CA GLU A 390 -31.87 0.07 4.07
C GLU A 390 -33.01 0.49 3.13
N ASN A 391 -34.12 -0.24 3.12
CA ASN A 391 -35.24 0.01 2.23
C ASN A 391 -36.53 0.42 2.98
N ALA A 392 -37.18 1.50 2.54
CA ALA A 392 -38.44 1.93 3.14
C ALA A 392 -39.67 1.13 2.63
N ASN A 393 -39.53 0.37 1.55
CA ASN A 393 -40.62 -0.36 0.91
C ASN A 393 -40.45 -1.87 1.08
N ILE A 394 -41.23 -2.45 1.97
CA ILE A 394 -41.31 -3.91 2.18
C ILE A 394 -42.65 -4.48 1.71
N SER A 395 -42.62 -5.72 1.22
CA SER A 395 -43.77 -6.53 0.87
C SER A 395 -44.07 -7.55 1.98
N TYR A 396 -45.31 -8.01 2.06
CA TYR A 396 -45.79 -8.88 3.13
C TYR A 396 -46.26 -10.22 2.57
N LEU A 397 -46.06 -11.29 3.33
CA LEU A 397 -46.66 -12.59 3.06
C LEU A 397 -47.06 -13.28 4.36
N TRP A 398 -48.37 -13.38 4.58
CA TRP A 398 -48.95 -14.09 5.71
C TRP A 398 -49.25 -15.54 5.37
N THR A 399 -48.81 -16.44 6.24
CA THR A 399 -49.18 -17.86 6.21
C THR A 399 -50.22 -18.13 7.28
N ALA A 400 -51.40 -18.60 6.87
CA ALA A 400 -52.51 -18.97 7.75
C ALA A 400 -52.62 -20.51 7.90
N PRO A 401 -53.29 -21.01 8.96
CA PRO A 401 -53.65 -22.42 9.06
C PRO A 401 -54.53 -22.89 7.90
N THR A 402 -54.51 -24.19 7.58
CA THR A 402 -55.17 -24.79 6.40
C THR A 402 -56.65 -24.44 6.23
N ASP A 403 -57.37 -24.23 7.32
CA ASP A 403 -58.83 -23.98 7.32
C ASP A 403 -59.19 -22.49 7.45
N ILE A 404 -58.20 -21.59 7.36
CA ILE A 404 -58.39 -20.14 7.45
C ILE A 404 -58.00 -19.49 6.12
N GLU A 405 -58.96 -18.78 5.52
CA GLU A 405 -58.71 -17.96 4.33
C GLU A 405 -58.61 -16.48 4.74
N LEU A 406 -57.46 -15.86 4.45
CA LEU A 406 -57.25 -14.42 4.58
C LEU A 406 -57.84 -13.70 3.37
N ASP A 407 -58.34 -12.47 3.54
CA ASP A 407 -58.87 -11.65 2.43
C ASP A 407 -57.82 -11.41 1.32
N ASP A 408 -56.59 -11.11 1.73
CA ASP A 408 -55.41 -11.07 0.87
C ASP A 408 -54.14 -11.24 1.73
N PRO A 409 -53.44 -12.39 1.67
CA PRO A 409 -52.28 -12.66 2.50
C PRO A 409 -51.07 -11.75 2.21
N THR A 410 -51.12 -10.92 1.16
CA THR A 410 -50.01 -10.03 0.78
C THR A 410 -50.13 -8.60 1.32
N ARG A 411 -51.23 -8.29 2.02
CA ARG A 411 -51.43 -6.97 2.64
C ARG A 411 -50.65 -6.84 3.94
N SER A 412 -50.29 -5.61 4.30
CA SER A 412 -49.72 -5.31 5.62
C SER A 412 -50.70 -5.55 6.77
N MET A 413 -52.00 -5.48 6.48
CA MET A 413 -53.08 -5.72 7.44
C MET A 413 -54.20 -6.58 6.83
N PRO A 414 -53.99 -7.90 6.63
CA PRO A 414 -55.04 -8.78 6.14
C PRO A 414 -56.08 -9.05 7.23
N THR A 415 -57.24 -9.52 6.82
CA THR A 415 -58.37 -9.84 7.68
C THR A 415 -58.93 -11.22 7.41
N PHE A 416 -59.51 -11.83 8.43
CA PHE A 416 -60.31 -13.05 8.29
C PHE A 416 -61.46 -13.07 9.31
N ILE A 417 -62.41 -14.00 9.13
CA ILE A 417 -63.46 -14.26 10.11
C ILE A 417 -63.05 -15.47 10.96
N SER A 418 -63.01 -15.33 12.28
CA SER A 418 -62.68 -16.43 13.19
C SER A 418 -63.71 -17.57 13.06
N PRO A 419 -63.25 -18.84 12.97
CA PRO A 419 -64.15 -19.98 12.77
C PRO A 419 -65.00 -20.27 14.01
N GLU A 420 -66.11 -20.98 13.82
CA GLU A 420 -66.82 -21.64 14.91
C GLU A 420 -65.97 -22.77 15.48
N VAL A 421 -65.88 -22.86 16.80
CA VAL A 421 -65.01 -23.83 17.48
C VAL A 421 -65.73 -24.55 18.61
N ASP A 422 -65.58 -25.86 18.69
CA ASP A 422 -66.19 -26.68 19.76
C ASP A 422 -65.51 -26.44 21.12
N ASP A 423 -64.24 -26.05 21.11
CA ASP A 423 -63.43 -25.66 22.28
C ASP A 423 -62.62 -24.41 21.91
N SER A 424 -62.25 -23.60 22.92
CA SER A 424 -61.31 -22.48 22.69
C SER A 424 -60.05 -22.99 21.96
N THR A 425 -59.73 -22.42 20.80
CA THR A 425 -58.71 -22.92 19.88
C THR A 425 -57.69 -21.83 19.55
N ALA A 426 -56.40 -22.18 19.53
CA ALA A 426 -55.33 -21.29 19.11
C ALA A 426 -55.03 -21.48 17.63
N LEU A 427 -55.00 -20.39 16.87
CA LEU A 427 -54.61 -20.33 15.46
C LEU A 427 -53.25 -19.62 15.36
N LEU A 428 -52.26 -20.25 14.73
CA LEU A 428 -50.93 -19.68 14.53
C LEU A 428 -50.81 -19.10 13.12
N PHE A 429 -50.42 -17.83 13.03
CA PHE A 429 -50.11 -17.17 11.77
C PHE A 429 -48.63 -16.80 11.76
N ALA A 430 -48.01 -16.87 10.59
CA ALA A 430 -46.62 -16.43 10.39
C ALA A 430 -46.55 -15.33 9.34
N LEU A 431 -45.71 -14.33 9.56
CA LEU A 431 -45.40 -13.25 8.64
C LEU A 431 -43.96 -13.36 8.18
N ILE A 432 -43.75 -13.32 6.87
CA ILE A 432 -42.44 -13.04 6.24
C ILE A 432 -42.59 -11.72 5.49
N VAL A 433 -41.58 -10.86 5.58
CA VAL A 433 -41.49 -9.64 4.77
C VAL A 433 -40.29 -9.69 3.82
N SER A 434 -40.38 -9.00 2.70
CA SER A 434 -39.30 -8.92 1.71
C SER A 434 -39.14 -7.52 1.16
N ASP A 435 -37.91 -7.09 0.99
CA ASP A 435 -37.49 -5.82 0.37
C ASP A 435 -37.43 -5.90 -1.18
N GLY A 436 -37.65 -7.11 -1.74
CA GLY A 436 -37.55 -7.40 -3.17
C GLY A 436 -36.34 -8.28 -3.54
N ASP A 437 -35.29 -8.30 -2.71
CA ASP A 437 -34.04 -9.04 -2.93
C ASP A 437 -33.83 -10.14 -1.88
N LEU A 438 -34.13 -9.86 -0.62
CA LEU A 438 -34.02 -10.75 0.52
C LEU A 438 -35.36 -10.91 1.25
N GLU A 439 -35.52 -12.02 1.95
CA GLU A 439 -36.67 -12.32 2.81
C GLU A 439 -36.23 -12.30 4.28
N SER A 440 -37.11 -11.82 5.17
CA SER A 440 -36.89 -11.88 6.61
C SER A 440 -36.96 -13.31 7.14
N ASP A 441 -36.39 -13.53 8.32
CA ASP A 441 -36.86 -14.63 9.17
C ASP A 441 -38.36 -14.43 9.49
N PRO A 442 -39.15 -15.51 9.65
CA PRO A 442 -40.57 -15.41 9.94
C PRO A 442 -40.81 -14.94 11.39
N ASP A 443 -41.76 -14.04 11.57
CA ASP A 443 -42.37 -13.75 12.88
C ASP A 443 -43.76 -14.37 12.98
N SER A 444 -44.29 -14.58 14.19
CA SER A 444 -45.56 -15.27 14.38
C SER A 444 -46.48 -14.61 15.39
N VAL A 445 -47.78 -14.74 15.16
CA VAL A 445 -48.85 -14.26 16.04
C VAL A 445 -49.87 -15.36 16.29
N VAL A 446 -50.31 -15.49 17.54
CA VAL A 446 -51.33 -16.46 17.95
C VAL A 446 -52.67 -15.77 18.13
N ILE A 447 -53.72 -16.31 17.50
CA ILE A 447 -55.11 -15.88 17.66
C ILE A 447 -55.88 -16.94 18.43
N ILE A 448 -56.31 -16.61 19.64
CA ILE A 448 -57.14 -17.48 20.49
C ILE A 448 -58.62 -17.20 20.18
N VAL A 449 -59.31 -18.18 19.60
CA VAL A 449 -60.74 -18.11 19.30
C VAL A 449 -61.52 -18.78 20.43
N LEU A 450 -62.47 -18.06 21.04
CA LEU A 450 -63.28 -18.53 22.15
C LEU A 450 -64.64 -19.07 21.65
N ASN A 451 -65.00 -20.29 22.08
CA ASN A 451 -66.31 -20.90 21.85
C ASN A 451 -67.42 -20.15 22.62
N THR A 452 -68.52 -19.78 21.97
CA THR A 452 -69.67 -19.12 22.63
C THR A 452 -70.60 -20.09 23.37
N LEU A 453 -70.58 -21.40 23.09
CA LEU A 453 -71.53 -22.39 23.65
C LEU A 453 -71.23 -22.84 25.08
N GLY A 454 -70.15 -22.37 25.71
CA GLY A 454 -69.78 -22.68 27.11
C GLY A 454 -69.98 -21.57 28.13
N VAL A 455 -70.37 -20.35 27.72
CA VAL A 455 -70.34 -19.17 28.60
C VAL A 455 -71.74 -18.68 28.94
N ALA A 456 -72.28 -19.14 30.07
CA ALA A 456 -73.35 -18.42 30.74
C ALA A 456 -72.86 -17.02 31.11
N THR A 457 -73.57 -16.00 30.61
CA THR A 457 -73.20 -14.59 30.75
C THR A 457 -73.40 -14.10 32.19
N ASP A 458 -72.32 -13.90 32.94
CA ASP A 458 -72.24 -12.84 33.95
C ASP A 458 -70.95 -12.01 33.72
N PRO A 459 -71.05 -10.78 33.19
CA PRO A 459 -69.92 -9.92 32.90
C PRO A 459 -69.24 -9.31 34.14
N THR A 460 -69.62 -9.70 35.36
CA THR A 460 -69.01 -9.18 36.61
C THR A 460 -68.06 -10.15 37.32
N LEU A 461 -67.76 -11.33 36.73
CA LEU A 461 -67.19 -12.48 37.44
C LEU A 461 -65.76 -12.93 37.01
N ASN A 462 -64.93 -12.05 36.45
CA ASN A 462 -63.65 -12.43 35.82
C ASN A 462 -62.39 -12.42 36.73
N ASP A 463 -62.52 -12.23 38.05
CA ASP A 463 -61.34 -12.24 38.93
C ASP A 463 -60.97 -13.66 39.36
N PHE A 464 -59.93 -14.23 38.76
CA PHE A 464 -59.16 -15.36 39.29
C PHE A 464 -57.66 -15.03 39.25
N THR A 465 -56.88 -15.72 40.07
CA THR A 465 -55.41 -15.65 40.04
C THR A 465 -54.84 -16.97 39.57
N PHE A 466 -53.99 -16.93 38.55
CA PHE A 466 -53.23 -18.06 38.05
C PHE A 466 -51.76 -17.86 38.44
N TYR A 467 -51.15 -18.86 39.07
CA TYR A 467 -49.77 -18.77 39.53
C TYR A 467 -48.86 -19.54 38.58
N SER A 468 -47.66 -19.02 38.34
CA SER A 468 -46.64 -19.70 37.56
C SER A 468 -46.42 -21.13 38.10
N PRO A 469 -46.46 -22.15 37.22
CA PRO A 469 -46.27 -23.54 37.63
C PRO A 469 -44.92 -23.76 38.30
N TYR A 470 -44.88 -24.62 39.32
CA TYR A 470 -43.65 -24.86 40.09
C TYR A 470 -43.49 -26.36 40.45
N PRO A 471 -42.31 -26.96 40.25
CA PRO A 471 -41.11 -26.37 39.65
C PRO A 471 -41.29 -26.05 38.16
N ASN A 472 -40.56 -25.07 37.64
CA ASN A 472 -40.50 -24.71 36.22
C ASN A 472 -39.16 -24.01 35.92
N PRO A 473 -38.21 -24.62 35.19
CA PRO A 473 -38.31 -25.94 34.52
C PRO A 473 -38.50 -27.11 35.49
N PHE A 474 -39.02 -28.24 35.00
CA PHE A 474 -39.28 -29.42 35.82
C PHE A 474 -38.92 -30.75 35.14
N ASN A 475 -38.71 -31.78 35.97
CA ASN A 475 -38.58 -33.17 35.55
C ASN A 475 -39.79 -33.98 36.07
N THR A 476 -40.44 -34.71 35.17
CA THR A 476 -41.59 -35.61 35.40
C THR A 476 -42.89 -34.90 35.80
N THR A 477 -42.91 -34.08 36.86
CA THR A 477 -44.16 -33.42 37.33
C THR A 477 -43.97 -31.96 37.70
N THR A 478 -44.93 -31.10 37.34
CA THR A 478 -45.06 -29.73 37.85
C THR A 478 -46.42 -29.52 38.50
N THR A 479 -46.48 -28.56 39.43
CA THR A 479 -47.72 -28.19 40.11
C THR A 479 -48.28 -26.90 39.52
N ILE A 480 -49.54 -26.95 39.10
CA ILE A 480 -50.34 -25.82 38.62
C ILE A 480 -51.25 -25.36 39.77
N ARG A 481 -51.18 -24.07 40.13
CA ARG A 481 -51.99 -23.48 41.21
C ARG A 481 -52.84 -22.34 40.71
N PHE A 482 -54.04 -22.25 41.24
CA PHE A 482 -54.94 -21.14 40.97
C PHE A 482 -55.82 -20.80 42.18
N ASN A 483 -56.34 -19.58 42.23
CA ASN A 483 -57.24 -19.14 43.28
C ASN A 483 -58.52 -18.54 42.67
N ILE A 484 -59.65 -19.09 43.10
CA ILE A 484 -60.99 -18.58 42.82
C ILE A 484 -61.44 -17.76 44.04
N PRO A 485 -61.69 -16.45 43.93
CA PRO A 485 -62.06 -15.62 45.08
C PRO A 485 -63.45 -15.97 45.62
N VAL A 486 -63.64 -15.78 46.93
CA VAL A 486 -64.93 -15.94 47.60
C VAL A 486 -65.80 -14.71 47.32
N GLU A 487 -67.02 -14.91 46.83
CA GLU A 487 -67.99 -13.84 46.63
C GLU A 487 -68.47 -13.27 47.98
N THR A 488 -68.47 -11.94 48.11
CA THR A 488 -68.96 -11.24 49.31
C THR A 488 -70.18 -10.35 49.02
N ARG A 489 -71.11 -10.80 48.16
CA ARG A 489 -72.42 -10.13 48.02
C ARG A 489 -73.59 -11.11 47.89
N HIS A 490 -74.53 -10.93 48.81
CA HIS A 490 -75.93 -11.35 48.82
C HIS A 490 -76.31 -12.67 49.56
N PRO A 491 -77.24 -12.65 50.55
CA PRO A 491 -77.47 -13.77 51.49
C PRO A 491 -78.38 -14.90 50.98
N SER A 492 -78.56 -15.04 49.67
CA SER A 492 -79.59 -15.92 49.11
C SER A 492 -79.18 -16.70 47.86
N ILE A 493 -77.89 -16.76 47.55
CA ILE A 493 -77.31 -17.65 46.52
C ILE A 493 -76.29 -18.56 47.23
N PRO A 494 -76.35 -19.91 47.10
CA PRO A 494 -75.34 -20.80 47.68
C PRO A 494 -73.96 -20.47 47.09
N LEU A 495 -72.87 -20.73 47.83
CA LEU A 495 -71.49 -20.61 47.34
C LEU A 495 -71.39 -21.21 45.93
N GLY A 496 -71.27 -20.36 44.91
CA GLY A 496 -71.36 -20.80 43.53
C GLY A 496 -70.06 -21.49 43.10
N ASN A 497 -70.13 -22.78 42.79
CA ASN A 497 -69.05 -23.44 42.07
C ASN A 497 -68.83 -22.71 40.73
N ARG A 498 -67.58 -22.50 40.33
CA ARG A 498 -67.21 -21.83 39.08
C ARG A 498 -66.71 -22.84 38.07
N ALA A 499 -67.21 -22.76 36.83
CA ALA A 499 -66.64 -23.50 35.73
C ALA A 499 -65.19 -23.04 35.48
N VAL A 500 -64.27 -24.00 35.52
CA VAL A 500 -62.84 -23.79 35.29
C VAL A 500 -62.35 -24.87 34.33
N SER A 501 -61.66 -24.44 33.28
CA SER A 501 -60.90 -25.34 32.40
C SER A 501 -59.41 -25.06 32.54
N ILE A 502 -58.60 -26.12 32.62
CA ILE A 502 -57.14 -26.05 32.55
C ILE A 502 -56.70 -27.00 31.45
N GLN A 503 -55.95 -26.48 30.49
CA GLN A 503 -55.43 -27.25 29.35
C GLN A 503 -53.93 -27.06 29.24
N ILE A 504 -53.24 -28.09 28.75
CA ILE A 504 -51.85 -28.02 28.33
C ILE A 504 -51.81 -28.00 26.82
N ILE A 505 -51.10 -27.04 26.26
CA ILE A 505 -50.84 -26.92 24.82
C ILE A 505 -49.32 -26.96 24.58
N ASP A 506 -48.90 -27.52 23.45
CA ASP A 506 -47.49 -27.49 23.04
C ASP A 506 -47.13 -26.16 22.32
N ILE A 507 -45.86 -26.00 21.94
CA ILE A 507 -45.41 -24.80 21.21
C ILE A 507 -46.09 -24.58 19.86
N THR A 508 -46.74 -25.62 19.31
CA THR A 508 -47.46 -25.54 18.04
C THR A 508 -48.94 -25.16 18.26
N GLY A 509 -49.35 -24.93 19.50
CA GLY A 509 -50.73 -24.61 19.88
C GLY A 509 -51.64 -25.83 19.98
N HIS A 510 -51.12 -27.04 19.73
CA HIS A 510 -51.92 -28.26 19.80
C HIS A 510 -52.21 -28.64 21.25
N LYS A 511 -53.48 -28.96 21.53
CA LYS A 511 -53.94 -29.40 22.85
C LYS A 511 -53.36 -30.77 23.17
N VAL A 512 -52.44 -30.78 24.14
CA VAL A 512 -51.74 -31.97 24.62
C VAL A 512 -52.60 -32.71 25.64
N GLU A 513 -53.22 -31.98 26.57
CA GLU A 513 -54.00 -32.58 27.64
C GLU A 513 -55.04 -31.60 28.21
N THR A 514 -56.24 -32.09 28.55
CA THR A 514 -57.19 -31.34 29.38
C THR A 514 -57.05 -31.81 30.81
N MET A 515 -56.44 -30.96 31.65
CA MET A 515 -56.17 -31.25 33.05
C MET A 515 -57.42 -31.14 33.90
N MET A 516 -58.29 -30.18 33.57
CA MET A 516 -59.52 -29.91 34.32
C MET A 516 -60.56 -29.30 33.37
N ASN A 517 -61.81 -29.69 33.53
CA ASN A 517 -62.95 -29.02 32.91
C ASN A 517 -64.21 -29.31 33.75
N GLU A 518 -64.30 -28.64 34.90
CA GLU A 518 -65.37 -28.89 35.87
C GLU A 518 -65.74 -27.61 36.65
N THR A 519 -66.77 -27.70 37.49
CA THR A 519 -67.14 -26.62 38.39
C THR A 519 -66.44 -26.78 39.74
N VAL A 520 -65.61 -25.82 40.14
CA VAL A 520 -64.84 -25.84 41.39
C VAL A 520 -65.35 -24.83 42.41
N GLU A 521 -65.27 -25.16 43.70
CA GLU A 521 -65.64 -24.24 44.79
C GLU A 521 -64.71 -23.01 44.86
N ALA A 522 -65.14 -21.92 45.51
CA ALA A 522 -64.26 -20.79 45.77
C ALA A 522 -63.12 -21.20 46.72
N GLY A 523 -61.88 -20.79 46.43
CA GLY A 523 -60.69 -21.11 47.20
C GLY A 523 -59.45 -21.33 46.35
N LYS A 524 -58.38 -21.80 47.01
CA LYS A 524 -57.13 -22.19 46.37
C LYS A 524 -57.21 -23.63 45.89
N HIS A 525 -56.80 -23.85 44.66
CA HIS A 525 -56.79 -25.15 44.02
C HIS A 525 -55.40 -25.47 43.49
N GLU A 526 -55.09 -26.76 43.46
CA GLU A 526 -53.81 -27.28 42.99
C GLU A 526 -54.05 -28.55 42.17
N ILE A 527 -53.44 -28.62 40.98
CA ILE A 527 -53.42 -29.82 40.14
C ILE A 527 -51.98 -30.12 39.70
N LYS A 528 -51.62 -31.39 39.66
CA LYS A 528 -50.29 -31.83 39.22
C LYS A 528 -50.37 -32.32 37.79
N TRP A 529 -49.51 -31.78 36.94
CA TRP A 529 -49.34 -32.30 35.59
C TRP A 529 -48.17 -33.29 35.56
N ASN A 530 -48.42 -34.50 35.06
CA ASN A 530 -47.40 -35.52 34.84
C ASN A 530 -47.02 -35.56 33.37
N ALA A 531 -45.85 -35.02 33.06
CA ALA A 531 -45.38 -34.89 31.69
C ALA A 531 -44.60 -36.10 31.16
N SER A 532 -44.44 -37.18 31.94
CA SER A 532 -43.70 -38.39 31.51
C SER A 532 -44.11 -38.95 30.13
N PRO A 533 -45.39 -38.92 29.72
CA PRO A 533 -45.79 -39.39 28.39
C PRO A 533 -45.35 -38.51 27.22
N TYR A 534 -45.03 -37.23 27.46
CA TYR A 534 -44.82 -36.24 26.40
C TYR A 534 -43.32 -36.01 26.10
N ALA A 535 -42.99 -35.27 25.06
CA ALA A 535 -41.60 -34.94 24.71
C ALA A 535 -41.05 -33.82 25.60
N SER A 536 -39.73 -33.78 25.85
CA SER A 536 -39.12 -32.59 26.46
C SER A 536 -39.35 -31.37 25.57
N GLY A 537 -39.64 -30.22 26.15
CA GLY A 537 -39.97 -29.02 25.37
C GLY A 537 -40.68 -27.94 26.17
N ILE A 538 -41.10 -26.90 25.46
CA ILE A 538 -41.92 -25.83 25.99
C ILE A 538 -43.39 -26.21 25.80
N TYR A 539 -44.19 -25.93 26.82
CA TYR A 539 -45.65 -26.08 26.84
C TYR A 539 -46.25 -24.83 27.46
N PHE A 540 -47.56 -24.66 27.33
CA PHE A 540 -48.30 -23.62 28.04
C PHE A 540 -49.45 -24.27 28.81
N ALA A 541 -49.58 -23.92 30.10
CA ALA A 541 -50.81 -24.20 30.83
C ALA A 541 -51.75 -23.00 30.68
N VAL A 542 -52.97 -23.27 30.24
CA VAL A 542 -53.99 -22.24 29.99
C VAL A 542 -55.12 -22.48 30.99
N LEU A 543 -55.40 -21.49 31.84
CA LEU A 543 -56.55 -21.48 32.74
C LEU A 543 -57.63 -20.56 32.21
N GLN A 544 -58.84 -21.10 32.05
CA GLN A 544 -60.02 -20.36 31.63
C GLN A 544 -61.12 -20.44 32.69
N SER A 545 -61.70 -19.29 33.01
CA SER A 545 -62.94 -19.20 33.78
C SER A 545 -63.77 -18.01 33.29
N GLY A 546 -65.02 -18.25 32.89
CA GLY A 546 -65.87 -17.25 32.23
C GLY A 546 -65.23 -16.72 30.94
N LYS A 547 -65.11 -15.40 30.81
CA LYS A 547 -64.51 -14.73 29.64
C LYS A 547 -63.00 -14.48 29.79
N LYS A 548 -62.40 -14.81 30.93
CA LYS A 548 -60.97 -14.58 31.17
C LYS A 548 -60.20 -15.87 30.96
N SER A 549 -59.14 -15.77 30.18
CA SER A 549 -58.12 -16.81 30.00
C SER A 549 -56.76 -16.24 30.41
N VAL A 550 -55.93 -17.03 31.07
CA VAL A 550 -54.54 -16.70 31.39
C VAL A 550 -53.68 -17.91 31.11
N SER A 551 -52.56 -17.71 30.42
CA SER A 551 -51.58 -18.75 30.10
C SER A 551 -50.26 -18.54 30.83
N GLU A 552 -49.61 -19.64 31.21
CA GLU A 552 -48.26 -19.64 31.79
C GLU A 552 -47.37 -20.63 31.03
N LYS A 553 -46.19 -20.16 30.62
CA LYS A 553 -45.16 -20.97 29.96
C LYS A 553 -44.58 -22.00 30.94
N ILE A 554 -44.44 -23.25 30.51
CA ILE A 554 -43.84 -24.34 31.27
C ILE A 554 -42.76 -25.03 30.44
N ILE A 555 -41.62 -25.33 31.06
CA ILE A 555 -40.46 -25.96 30.43
C ILE A 555 -40.29 -27.37 31.03
N TYR A 556 -40.56 -28.39 30.23
CA TYR A 556 -40.37 -29.79 30.61
C TYR A 556 -39.00 -30.30 30.11
N ILE A 557 -38.20 -30.84 31.04
CA ILE A 557 -36.89 -31.42 30.76
C ILE A 557 -36.88 -32.85 31.31
N LYS A 558 -36.70 -33.84 30.43
CA LYS A 558 -36.50 -35.26 30.80
C LYS A 558 -35.20 -35.49 31.54
#